data_AF-A0A370EQQ9-F1
#
_entry.id   AF-A0A370EQQ9-F1
#
_cell.length_a   1.000
_cell.length_b   1.000
_cell.length_c   1.000
_cell.angle_alpha   90.00
_cell.angle_beta   90.00
_cell.angle_gamma   90.00
#
_symmetry.space_group_name_H-M   'P 1'
#
loop_
_entity.id
_entity.type
_entity.pdbx_description
1 polymer ?
#
loop_
_entity_poly.entity_id
_entity_poly.type
_entity_poly.pdbx_seq_one_letter_code
_entity_poly.pdbx_strand_id
1 'polypeptide(L)' 'MVSTPVIVTIVSVCIGFVLFVLAASGARGKWDKRLVIGLLVTAVLCLTAVPLSVALSAAV' A
#
# COMPACT_ATOMS: atom_id res chain seq x y z
N MET A 1 15.28 -19.68 -3.69
CA MET A 1 15.78 -18.34 -3.31
C MET A 1 14.70 -17.35 -3.71
N VAL A 2 14.09 -16.64 -2.76
CA VAL A 2 13.09 -15.62 -3.10
C VAL A 2 13.82 -14.44 -3.74
N SER A 3 13.38 -14.04 -4.93
CA SER A 3 13.98 -12.91 -5.64
C SER A 3 13.71 -11.61 -4.88
N THR A 4 14.74 -10.77 -4.73
CA THR A 4 14.67 -9.42 -4.15
C THR A 4 13.43 -8.61 -4.57
N PRO A 5 13.03 -8.56 -5.86
CA PRO A 5 11.81 -7.84 -6.27
C PRO A 5 10.55 -8.36 -5.57
N VAL A 6 10.43 -9.68 -5.37
CA VAL A 6 9.26 -10.30 -4.72
C VAL A 6 9.16 -9.89 -3.25
N ILE A 7 10.30 -9.80 -2.55
CA ILE A 7 10.34 -9.32 -1.15
C ILE A 7 9.85 -7.89 -1.08
N VAL A 8 10.32 -7.03 -2.00
CA VAL A 8 9.92 -5.62 -2.04
C VAL A 8 8.42 -5.48 -2.28
N THR A 9 7.84 -6.30 -3.18
CA THR A 9 6.39 -6.29 -3.41
C THR A 9 5.62 -6.72 -2.16
N ILE A 10 6.04 -7.80 -1.50
CA ILE A 10 5.38 -8.30 -0.28
C ILE A 10 5.41 -7.24 0.82
N VAL A 11 6.58 -6.66 1.09
CA VAL A 11 6.74 -5.63 2.13
C VAL A 11 5.89 -4.40 1.80
N SER A 12 5.87 -3.95 0.54
CA SER A 12 5.03 -2.82 0.12
C SER A 12 3.54 -3.09 0.32
N VAL A 13 3.08 -4.29 -0.04
CA VAL A 13 1.68 -4.70 0.15
C VAL A 13 1.33 -4.76 1.63
N CYS A 14 2.21 -5.29 2.48
CA CYS A 14 2.02 -5.29 3.93
C CYS A 14 1.89 -3.87 4.49
N ILE A 15 2.76 -2.94 4.09
CA ILE A 15 2.68 -1.53 4.52
C ILE A 15 1.38 -0.89 4.06
N GLY A 16 1.01 -1.08 2.79
CA GLY A 16 -0.24 -0.58 2.23
C GLY A 16 -1.47 -1.11 2.99
N PHE A 17 -1.46 -2.39 3.36
CA PHE A 17 -2.54 -3.00 4.13
C PHE A 17 -2.66 -2.43 5.55
N VAL A 18 -1.53 -2.20 6.24
CA VAL A 18 -1.53 -1.55 7.57
C VAL A 18 -2.09 -0.13 7.48
N LEU A 19 -1.69 0.65 6.47
CA LEU A 19 -2.23 1.99 6.23
C LEU A 19 -3.73 1.96 5.93
N PHE A 20 -4.19 0.96 5.18
CA PHE A 20 -5.61 0.76 4.89
C PHE A 20 -6.42 0.44 6.15
N VAL A 21 -5.91 -0.47 6.99
CA VAL A 21 -6.53 -0.81 8.28
C VAL A 21 -6.54 0.41 9.21
N LEU A 22 -5.48 1.22 9.20
CA LEU A 22 -5.41 2.46 9.97
C LEU A 22 -6.39 3.53 9.46
N ALA A 23 -6.57 3.64 8.14
CA ALA A 23 -7.61 4.49 7.56
C ALA A 23 -9.01 4.02 7.98
N ALA A 24 -9.27 2.71 7.95
CA ALA A 24 -10.55 2.12 8.34
C ALA A 24 -10.83 2.29 9.84
N SER A 25 -9.83 2.14 10.71
CA SER A 25 -9.96 2.38 12.14
C SER A 25 -10.14 3.87 12.44
N GLY A 26 -9.42 4.75 11.75
CA GLY A 26 -9.58 6.21 11.84
C GLY A 26 -10.96 6.68 11.39
N ALA A 27 -11.53 6.07 10.34
CA ALA A 27 -12.90 6.33 9.91
C ALA A 27 -13.93 6.00 11.02
N ARG A 28 -13.74 4.87 11.73
CA ARG A 28 -14.59 4.52 12.88
C ARG A 28 -14.32 5.41 14.10
N GLY A 29 -13.07 5.82 14.30
CA GLY A 29 -12.64 6.71 15.38
C GLY A 29 -13.03 8.18 15.19
N LYS A 30 -13.79 8.52 14.14
CA LYS A 30 -14.17 9.90 13.77
C LYS A 30 -12.95 10.82 13.62
N TRP A 31 -11.85 10.29 13.10
CA TRP A 31 -10.69 11.09 12.73
C TRP A 31 -11.05 12.08 11.61
N ASP A 32 -10.22 13.10 11.42
CA ASP A 32 -10.39 14.04 10.33
C ASP A 32 -10.51 13.33 8.98
N LYS A 33 -11.57 13.64 8.24
CA LYS A 33 -11.85 13.03 6.93
C LYS A 33 -10.66 13.17 5.98
N ARG A 34 -9.96 14.30 6.04
CA ARG A 34 -8.76 14.57 5.23
C ARG A 34 -7.63 13.58 5.54
N LEU A 35 -7.45 13.25 6.81
CA LEU A 35 -6.40 12.33 7.28
C LEU A 35 -6.71 10.90 6.86
N VAL A 36 -7.98 10.47 7.02
CA VAL A 36 -8.45 9.15 6.57
C VAL A 36 -8.31 8.99 5.05
N ILE A 37 -8.71 10.00 4.27
CA ILE A 37 -8.57 9.99 2.80
C ILE A 37 -7.10 9.95 2.40
N GLY A 38 -6.23 10.73 3.07
CA GLY A 38 -4.79 10.70 2.83
C GLY A 38 -4.20 9.31 3.04
N LEU A 39 -4.49 8.68 4.19
CA LEU A 39 -4.06 7.31 4.51
C LEU A 39 -4.55 6.30 3.47
N LEU A 40 -5.80 6.42 3.02
CA LEU A 40 -6.38 5.54 2.02
C LEU A 40 -5.66 5.67 0.66
N VAL A 41 -5.42 6.90 0.20
CA VAL A 41 -4.71 7.17 -1.06
C VAL A 41 -3.28 6.62 -0.99
N THR A 42 -2.56 6.86 0.11
CA THR A 42 -1.21 6.32 0.30
C THR A 42 -1.19 4.80 0.32
N ALA A 43 -2.18 4.17 0.96
CA ALA A 43 -2.33 2.71 0.96
C ALA A 43 -2.52 2.16 -0.46
N VAL A 44 -3.41 2.77 -1.24
CA VAL A 44 -3.68 2.38 -2.63
C VAL A 44 -2.43 2.52 -3.49
N LEU A 45 -1.67 3.61 -3.33
CA LEU A 45 -0.40 3.80 -4.05
C LEU A 45 0.63 2.72 -3.71
N CYS A 46 0.81 2.36 -2.44
CA CYS A 46 1.72 1.27 -2.05
C CYS A 46 1.27 -0.10 -2.60
N LEU A 47 -0.04 -0.33 -2.69
CA LEU A 47 -0.63 -1.56 -3.20
C LEU A 47 -0.61 -1.66 -4.72
N THR A 48 -0.50 -0.55 -5.44
CA THR A 48 -0.57 -0.51 -6.91
C THR A 48 0.76 -0.17 -7.56
N ALA A 49 1.39 0.94 -7.17
CA ALA A 49 2.58 1.45 -7.84
C ALA A 49 3.75 0.46 -7.79
N VAL A 50 4.01 -0.15 -6.62
CA VAL A 50 5.12 -1.10 -6.45
C VAL A 50 4.92 -2.39 -7.25
N PRO A 51 3.79 -3.12 -7.15
CA PRO A 51 3.58 -4.29 -8.01
C PRO A 51 3.50 -3.94 -9.49
N LEU A 52 2.98 -2.76 -9.86
CA LEU A 52 2.98 -2.30 -11.24
C LEU A 52 4.42 -2.10 -11.75
N SER A 53 5.29 -1.44 -10.98
CA SER A 53 6.70 -1.24 -11.34
C SER A 53 7.46 -2.55 -11.45
N VAL A 54 7.21 -3.51 -10.56
CA VAL A 54 7.82 -4.85 -10.63
C VAL A 54 7.31 -5.60 -11.87
N ALA A 55 6.01 -5.53 -12.18
CA ALA A 55 5.43 -6.13 -13.37
C ALA A 55 5.98 -5.51 -14.67
N LEU A 56 6.09 -4.18 -14.72
CA LEU A 56 6.71 -3.44 -15.82
C LEU A 56 8.18 -3.84 -16.01
N SER A 57 8.94 -3.95 -14.93
CA SER A 57 10.34 -4.38 -14.98
C SER A 57 10.52 -5.86 -15.33
N ALA A 58 9.50 -6.69 -15.16
CA ALA A 58 9.52 -8.10 -15.56
C ALA A 58 9.01 -8.32 -16.99
N ALA A 59 8.29 -7.34 -17.55
CA ALA A 59 7.76 -7.37 -18.92
C ALA A 59 8.74 -6.80 -19.97
N VAL A 60 9.77 -6.07 -19.53
CA VAL A 60 10.92 -5.57 -20.31
C VAL A 60 12.09 -6.52 -20.13
#